data_AF-A0A149Q3J6-F1
#
_entry.id   AF-A0A149Q3J6-F1
#
_cell.length_a   1.000
_cell.length_b   1.000
_cell.length_c   1.000
_cell.angle_alpha   90.00
_cell.angle_beta   90.00
_cell.angle_gamma   90.00
#
_symmetry.space_group_name_H-M   'P 1'
#
loop_
_entity.id
_entity.type
_entity.pdbx_description
1 polymer ?
#
loop_
_entity_poly.entity_id
_entity_poly.type
_entity_poly.pdbx_seq_one_letter_code
_entity_poly.pdbx_strand_id
1 'polypeptide(L)'
;MPTDQCGIWLNVEIIKNAWSGWAFYRKPSGSYGYLEIPDDAEAALLEMHQLFAKWHHALWTSLTFHLDPENKMEIELGYEQLSEDEFIDSLGREQAWQDRCLGADAQIDWQSY
;
A
#
# COMPACT_ATOMS: atom_id res chain seq x y z
N MET A 1 -16.44 4.12 6.59
CA MET A 1 -15.98 5.07 5.56
C MET A 1 -15.07 6.12 6.21
N PRO A 2 -13.88 6.38 5.65
CA PRO A 2 -12.97 7.43 6.10
C PRO A 2 -13.65 8.80 6.09
N THR A 3 -13.33 9.65 7.06
CA THR A 3 -13.68 11.08 7.00
C THR A 3 -12.53 11.86 6.39
N ASP A 4 -12.78 13.08 5.91
CA ASP A 4 -11.80 13.98 5.26
C ASP A 4 -10.56 14.33 6.12
N GLN A 5 -10.48 13.84 7.36
CA GLN A 5 -9.38 14.07 8.31
C GLN A 5 -8.67 12.77 8.72
N CYS A 6 -8.90 11.66 8.02
CA CYS A 6 -8.22 10.40 8.29
C CYS A 6 -6.96 10.29 7.42
N GLY A 7 -5.83 9.94 8.03
CA GLY A 7 -4.66 9.53 7.27
C GLY A 7 -4.93 8.19 6.57
N ILE A 8 -4.38 8.01 5.37
CA ILE A 8 -4.51 6.80 4.55
C ILE A 8 -3.11 6.29 4.22
N TRP A 9 -2.90 4.99 4.42
CA TRP A 9 -1.69 4.28 4.01
C TRP A 9 -2.08 3.20 3.02
N LEU A 10 -1.33 3.10 1.93
CA LEU A 10 -1.51 2.09 0.90
C LEU A 10 -0.14 1.49 0.59
N ASN A 11 -0.10 0.17 0.52
CA ASN A 11 1.00 -0.57 -0.06
C ASN A 11 0.53 -1.28 -1.33
N VAL A 12 1.42 -1.33 -2.32
CA VAL A 12 1.29 -2.18 -3.49
C VAL A 12 2.63 -2.83 -3.76
N GLU A 13 2.64 -4.14 -3.98
CA GLU A 13 3.78 -4.90 -4.47
C GLU A 13 3.41 -5.50 -5.83
N ILE A 14 4.32 -5.41 -6.80
CA ILE A 14 4.12 -5.95 -8.14
C ILE A 14 5.33 -6.80 -8.52
N ILE A 15 5.04 -8.03 -8.95
CA ILE A 15 6.04 -8.92 -9.55
C ILE A 15 5.51 -9.48 -10.87
N LYS A 16 6.27 -9.27 -11.95
CA LYS A 16 5.92 -9.74 -13.31
C LYS A 16 4.49 -9.37 -13.71
N ASN A 17 3.53 -10.27 -13.52
CA ASN A 17 2.10 -10.14 -13.88
C ASN A 17 1.15 -10.31 -12.68
N ALA A 18 1.67 -10.32 -11.46
CA ALA A 18 0.90 -10.45 -10.22
C ALA A 18 1.11 -9.20 -9.35
N TRP A 19 0.10 -8.88 -8.56
CA TRP A 19 0.15 -7.79 -7.60
C TRP A 19 -0.49 -8.21 -6.28
N SER A 20 -0.06 -7.56 -5.20
CA SER A 20 -0.67 -7.64 -3.89
C SER A 20 -0.67 -6.25 -3.28
N GLY A 21 -1.63 -5.95 -2.41
CA GLY A 21 -1.67 -4.65 -1.76
C GLY A 21 -2.56 -4.66 -0.54
N TRP A 22 -2.32 -3.68 0.33
CA TRP A 22 -3.04 -3.49 1.58
C TRP A 22 -3.27 -1.99 1.76
N ALA A 23 -4.46 -1.62 2.19
CA ALA A 23 -4.78 -0.24 2.49
C ALA A 23 -5.38 -0.11 3.89
N PHE A 24 -5.00 0.96 4.58
CA PHE A 24 -5.43 1.24 5.94
C PHE A 24 -5.73 2.72 6.09
N TYR A 25 -6.68 3.04 6.96
CA TYR A 25 -6.94 4.41 7.39
C TYR A 25 -6.87 4.53 8.90
N ARG A 26 -6.40 5.67 9.39
CA ARG A 26 -6.36 5.95 10.83
C ARG A 26 -7.70 6.50 11.29
N LYS A 27 -8.32 5.80 12.24
CA LYS A 27 -9.57 6.22 12.89
C LYS A 27 -9.28 7.34 13.91
N PRO A 28 -10.28 8.17 14.27
CA PRO A 28 -10.12 9.18 15.32
C PRO A 28 -9.71 8.60 16.69
N SER A 29 -10.03 7.33 16.96
CA SER A 29 -9.60 6.60 18.16
C SER A 29 -8.10 6.31 18.21
N GLY A 30 -7.37 6.52 17.11
CA GLY A 30 -5.95 6.22 16.95
C GLY A 30 -5.66 4.81 16.42
N SER A 31 -6.66 3.93 16.37
CA SER A 31 -6.56 2.61 15.73
C SER A 31 -6.68 2.71 14.21
N TYR A 32 -6.34 1.64 13.49
CA TYR A 32 -6.43 1.55 12.04
C TYR A 32 -7.63 0.71 11.62
N GLY A 33 -8.23 1.04 10.48
CA GLY A 33 -9.21 0.17 9.80
C GLY A 33 -8.66 -0.27 8.46
N TYR A 34 -8.98 -1.50 8.07
CA TYR A 34 -8.68 -2.02 6.74
C TYR A 34 -9.58 -1.37 5.67
N LEU A 35 -9.00 -1.12 4.50
CA LEU A 35 -9.71 -0.71 3.29
C LEU A 35 -9.45 -1.74 2.20
N GLU A 36 -10.52 -2.20 1.58
CA GLU A 36 -10.41 -2.90 0.32
C GLU A 36 -9.96 -1.92 -0.76
N ILE A 37 -8.97 -2.32 -1.56
CA ILE A 37 -8.50 -1.53 -2.70
C ILE A 37 -9.52 -1.74 -3.82
N PRO A 38 -10.24 -0.70 -4.26
CA PRO A 38 -11.23 -0.87 -5.31
C PRO A 38 -10.57 -1.09 -6.67
N ASP A 39 -11.26 -1.81 -7.56
CA ASP A 39 -10.77 -2.20 -8.90
C ASP A 39 -10.27 -1.02 -9.74
N ASP A 40 -10.85 0.17 -9.58
CA ASP A 40 -10.45 1.38 -10.31
C ASP A 40 -9.11 1.94 -9.80
N ALA A 41 -8.88 1.91 -8.49
CA ALA A 41 -7.60 2.26 -7.89
C ALA A 41 -6.51 1.25 -8.31
N GLU A 42 -6.83 -0.06 -8.30
CA GLU A 42 -5.94 -1.10 -8.83
C GLU A 42 -5.54 -0.80 -10.28
N ALA A 43 -6.51 -0.56 -11.15
CA ALA A 43 -6.26 -0.28 -12.57
C ALA A 43 -5.35 0.95 -12.75
N ALA A 44 -5.57 2.02 -11.99
CA ALA A 44 -4.73 3.22 -12.02
C ALA A 44 -3.29 2.97 -11.55
N LEU A 45 -3.10 2.14 -10.51
CA LEU A 45 -1.78 1.77 -10.00
C LEU A 45 -1.00 0.94 -11.02
N LEU A 46 -1.67 -0.02 -11.68
CA LEU A 46 -1.08 -0.82 -12.75
C LEU A 46 -0.76 0.03 -13.99
N GLU A 47 -1.61 1.00 -14.33
CA GLU A 47 -1.32 1.95 -15.42
C GLU A 47 -0.07 2.77 -15.10
N MET A 48 0.03 3.30 -13.87
CA MET A 48 1.21 4.06 -13.43
C MET A 48 2.49 3.21 -13.50
N HIS A 49 2.43 1.93 -13.08
CA HIS A 49 3.55 0.99 -13.20
C HIS A 49 4.05 0.88 -14.65
N GLN A 50 3.12 0.71 -15.60
CA GLN A 50 3.44 0.62 -17.02
C GLN A 50 3.97 1.93 -17.62
N LEU A 51 3.45 3.08 -17.17
CA LEU A 51 3.94 4.39 -17.62
C LEU A 51 5.38 4.65 -17.15
N PHE A 52 5.70 4.33 -15.90
CA PHE A 52 7.06 4.44 -15.39
C PHE A 52 8.05 3.54 -16.14
N ALA A 53 7.63 2.31 -16.49
CA ALA A 53 8.42 1.40 -17.32
C ALA A 53 8.84 2.06 -18.65
N LYS A 54 7.88 2.72 -19.31
CA LYS A 54 8.08 3.36 -20.61
C LYS A 54 8.99 4.58 -20.53
N TRP A 55 8.91 5.35 -19.45
CA TRP A 55 9.68 6.60 -19.29
C TRP A 55 11.09 6.38 -18.73
N HIS A 56 11.24 5.48 -17.76
CA HIS A 56 12.47 5.35 -16.98
C HIS A 56 13.24 4.04 -17.24
N HIS A 57 12.71 3.15 -18.09
CA HIS A 57 13.28 1.82 -18.35
C HIS A 57 13.49 0.96 -17.08
N ALA A 58 12.80 1.29 -16.00
CA ALA A 58 12.84 0.58 -14.72
C ALA A 58 11.43 0.40 -14.18
N LEU A 59 11.14 -0.80 -13.68
CA LEU A 59 9.91 -1.13 -12.99
C LEU A 59 10.17 -1.05 -11.49
N TRP A 60 9.39 -0.23 -10.80
CA TRP A 60 9.30 -0.32 -9.34
C TRP A 60 8.58 -1.62 -8.97
N THR A 61 9.00 -2.25 -7.89
CA THR A 61 8.48 -3.53 -7.40
C THR A 61 7.58 -3.34 -6.19
N SER A 62 7.69 -2.19 -5.52
CA SER A 62 6.77 -1.80 -4.46
C SER A 62 6.48 -0.30 -4.49
N LEU A 63 5.32 0.06 -3.94
CA LEU A 63 4.89 1.43 -3.74
C LEU A 63 4.29 1.55 -2.35
N THR A 64 4.76 2.52 -1.57
CA THR A 64 4.09 2.97 -0.35
C THR A 64 3.54 4.37 -0.59
N PHE A 65 2.24 4.52 -0.41
CA PHE A 65 1.54 5.80 -0.48
C PHE A 65 1.03 6.16 0.91
N HIS A 66 1.19 7.43 1.28
CA HIS A 66 0.63 8.00 2.50
C HIS A 66 -0.02 9.35 2.17
N LEU A 67 -1.28 9.49 2.58
CA LEU A 67 -2.01 10.74 2.61
C LEU A 67 -2.27 11.10 4.06
N ASP A 68 -1.76 12.24 4.52
CA ASP A 68 -2.01 12.69 5.88
C ASP A 68 -3.35 13.45 6.00
N PRO A 69 -3.83 13.72 7.23
CA PRO A 69 -5.04 14.52 7.46
C PRO A 69 -5.00 15.96 6.94
N GLU A 70 -3.82 16.48 6.61
CA GLU A 70 -3.61 17.83 6.06
C GLU A 70 -3.58 17.82 4.52
N ASN A 71 -3.87 16.67 3.90
CA ASN A 71 -3.80 16.40 2.47
C ASN A 71 -2.38 16.45 1.88
N LYS A 72 -1.35 16.27 2.70
CA LYS A 72 -0.01 16.05 2.21
C LYS A 72 0.11 14.62 1.71
N MET A 73 0.62 14.48 0.49
CA MET A 73 0.83 13.21 -0.17
C MET A 73 2.30 12.85 -0.21
N GLU A 74 2.62 11.62 0.15
CA GLU A 74 3.95 11.03 0.07
C GLU A 74 3.88 9.71 -0.69
N ILE A 75 4.80 9.52 -1.62
CA ILE A 75 4.95 8.29 -2.41
C ILE A 75 6.40 7.85 -2.33
N GLU A 76 6.61 6.60 -1.93
CA GLU A 76 7.90 5.91 -1.92
C GLU A 76 7.84 4.74 -2.90
N LEU A 77 8.81 4.67 -3.81
CA LEU A 77 8.96 3.57 -4.77
C LEU A 77 10.13 2.68 -4.37
N GLY A 78 9.88 1.38 -4.24
CA GLY A 78 10.89 0.35 -4.07
C GLY A 78 11.25 -0.34 -5.38
N TYR A 79 12.48 -0.82 -5.49
CA TYR A 79 13.03 -1.48 -6.68
C TYR A 79 13.68 -2.84 -6.35
N GLU A 80 13.47 -3.33 -5.13
CA GLU A 80 14.01 -4.60 -4.67
C GLU A 80 13.35 -5.75 -5.45
N GLN A 81 14.15 -6.63 -6.03
CA GLN A 81 13.61 -7.79 -6.74
C GLN A 81 13.15 -8.83 -5.72
N LEU A 82 11.85 -9.08 -5.68
CA LEU A 82 11.28 -10.20 -4.97
C LEU A 82 11.29 -11.43 -5.87
N SER A 83 11.62 -12.59 -5.31
CA SER A 83 11.33 -13.87 -5.95
C SER A 83 9.84 -14.21 -5.86
N GLU A 84 9.38 -15.17 -6.66
CA GLU A 84 7.97 -15.63 -6.60
C GLU A 84 7.66 -16.27 -5.23
N ASP A 85 8.58 -17.04 -4.68
CA ASP A 85 8.42 -17.68 -3.36
C ASP A 85 8.32 -16.63 -2.25
N GLU A 86 9.16 -15.59 -2.31
CA GLU A 86 9.04 -14.45 -1.41
C GLU A 86 7.68 -13.81 -1.60
N PHE A 87 7.28 -13.45 -2.83
CA PHE A 87 5.99 -12.80 -3.10
C PHE A 87 4.78 -13.58 -2.53
N ILE A 88 4.81 -14.92 -2.58
CA ILE A 88 3.75 -15.79 -2.02
C ILE A 88 3.69 -15.73 -0.49
N ASP A 89 4.81 -15.52 0.21
CA ASP A 89 4.87 -15.36 1.67
C ASP A 89 4.46 -13.94 2.11
N SER A 90 3.24 -13.54 1.75
CA SER A 90 2.73 -12.17 1.91
C SER A 90 2.57 -11.72 3.36
N LEU A 91 2.29 -12.63 4.30
CA LEU A 91 1.98 -12.30 5.69
C LEU A 91 3.17 -11.65 6.43
N GLY A 92 4.39 -12.16 6.20
CA GLY A 92 5.59 -11.62 6.85
C GLY A 92 5.92 -10.21 6.36
N ARG A 93 5.74 -9.95 5.06
CA ARG A 93 5.99 -8.62 4.47
C ARG A 93 4.92 -7.62 4.84
N GLU A 94 3.67 -8.05 4.85
CA GLU A 94 2.56 -7.23 5.33
C GLU A 94 2.84 -6.76 6.77
N GLN A 95 3.20 -7.67 7.68
CA GLN A 95 3.52 -7.30 9.06
C GLN A 95 4.73 -6.35 9.13
N ALA A 96 5.82 -6.64 8.42
CA ALA A 96 6.99 -5.77 8.41
C ALA A 96 6.69 -4.35 7.88
N TRP A 97 5.83 -4.27 6.86
CA TRP A 97 5.36 -2.99 6.35
C TRP A 97 4.45 -2.27 7.34
N GLN A 98 3.52 -2.99 7.99
CA GLN A 98 2.65 -2.44 9.04
C GLN A 98 3.46 -1.88 10.22
N ASP A 99 4.45 -2.63 10.71
CA ASP A 99 5.33 -2.20 11.80
C ASP A 99 6.08 -0.91 11.45
N ARG A 100 6.55 -0.80 10.19
CA ARG A 100 7.29 0.36 9.69
C ARG A 100 6.40 1.59 9.51
N CYS A 101 5.21 1.42 8.92
CA CYS A 101 4.39 2.52 8.44
C CYS A 101 3.28 2.93 9.43
N LEU A 102 2.73 1.97 10.16
CA LEU A 102 1.64 2.18 11.13
C LEU A 102 2.15 2.14 12.58
N GLY A 103 3.31 1.50 12.80
CA GLY A 103 3.94 1.29 14.10
C GLY A 103 3.69 -0.13 14.64
N ALA A 104 4.68 -0.70 15.32
CA ALA A 104 4.64 -2.09 15.81
C ALA A 104 3.48 -2.42 16.77
N ASP A 105 2.93 -1.41 17.46
CA ASP A 105 1.79 -1.57 18.38
C ASP A 105 0.44 -1.22 17.74
N ALA A 106 0.40 -1.04 16.41
CA ALA A 106 -0.80 -0.64 15.68
C ALA A 106 -1.95 -1.62 15.90
N GLN A 107 -3.09 -1.08 16.32
CA GLN A 107 -4.32 -1.86 16.50
C GLN A 107 -5.14 -1.78 15.21
N ILE A 108 -5.24 -2.89 14.48
CA ILE A 108 -5.95 -2.97 13.20
C ILE A 108 -7.30 -3.64 13.40
N ASP A 109 -8.35 -2.93 12.99
CA ASP A 109 -9.69 -3.48 12.84
C ASP A 109 -9.88 -4.01 11.42
N TRP A 110 -9.97 -5.33 11.31
CA TRP A 110 -10.12 -6.08 10.06
C TRP A 110 -11.55 -6.15 9.54
N GLN A 111 -12.54 -5.62 10.29
CA GLN A 111 -13.90 -5.54 9.79
C GLN A 111 -13.97 -4.48 8.68
N SER A 112 -14.00 -4.94 7.43
CA SER A 112 -14.30 -4.12 6.26
C SER A 112 -15.76 -3.62 6.34
N TYR A 113 -15.96 -2.31 6.20
CA TYR A 113 -17.29 -1.67 6.14
C TYR A 113 -17.75 -1.45 4.70
#